data_AF-A0AA90PRH4-F1
#
_entry.id   AF-A0AA90PRH4-F1
#
_cell.length_a   1.000
_cell.length_b   1.000
_cell.length_c   1.000
_cell.angle_alpha   90.00
_cell.angle_beta   90.00
_cell.angle_gamma   90.00
#
_symmetry.space_group_name_H-M   'P 1'
#
loop_
_entity.id
_entity.type
_entity.pdbx_description
1 polymer ?
#
loop_
_entity_poly.entity_id
_entity_poly.type
_entity_poly.pdbx_seq_one_letter_code
_entity_poly.pdbx_strand_id
1 'polypeptide(L)' 'MKQESIEIRVYDKIFKLNLDTFTPEAADEIKKTFEDQDIKLIELIQKYLSKVQECSELNNQLKSLLQKIPS' A
#
# COMPACT_ATOMS: atom_id res chain seq x y z
N MET A 1 11.32 15.61 -13.74
CA MET A 1 10.28 14.63 -13.40
C MET A 1 9.31 15.31 -12.47
N LYS A 2 7.99 15.24 -12.72
CA LYS A 2 7.00 15.82 -11.80
C LYS A 2 7.05 14.98 -10.52
N GLN A 3 7.32 15.61 -9.38
CA GLN A 3 7.19 14.95 -8.09
C GLN A 3 5.74 14.53 -7.91
N GLU A 4 5.51 13.24 -7.77
CA GLU A 4 4.18 12.72 -7.47
C GLU A 4 4.03 12.63 -5.96
N SER A 5 3.12 13.42 -5.41
CA SER A 5 2.84 13.42 -3.98
C SER A 5 1.35 13.21 -3.75
N ILE A 6 1.02 12.58 -2.63
CA ILE A 6 -0.35 12.42 -2.14
C ILE A 6 -0.50 13.12 -0.80
N GLU A 7 -1.67 13.70 -0.57
CA GLU A 7 -2.05 14.24 0.73
C GLU A 7 -3.07 13.30 1.38
N ILE A 8 -2.78 12.89 2.61
CA ILE A 8 -3.62 11.99 3.40
C ILE A 8 -3.97 12.70 4.70
N ARG A 9 -5.23 12.68 5.09
CA ARG A 9 -5.68 13.21 6.37
C ARG A 9 -5.86 12.08 7.37
N VAL A 10 -5.20 12.22 8.51
CA VAL A 10 -5.31 11.26 9.62
C VAL A 10 -5.60 12.05 10.88
N TYR A 11 -6.86 11.99 11.36
CA TYR A 11 -7.37 12.91 12.38
C TYR A 11 -7.17 14.39 11.95
N ASP A 12 -6.77 15.26 12.88
CA ASP A 12 -6.53 16.68 12.62
C ASP A 12 -5.17 16.96 11.93
N LYS A 13 -4.49 15.93 11.41
CA LYS A 13 -3.18 16.06 10.78
C LYS A 13 -3.23 15.72 9.30
N ILE A 14 -2.60 16.56 8.50
CA ILE A 14 -2.40 16.36 7.07
C ILE A 14 -0.96 15.88 6.87
N PHE A 15 -0.81 14.74 6.21
CA PHE A 15 0.47 14.17 5.83
C PHE A 15 0.64 14.25 4.33
N LYS A 16 1.76 14.81 3.89
CA LYS A 16 2.16 14.82 2.48
C LYS A 16 3.23 13.76 2.26
N LEU A 17 2.93 12.76 1.45
CA LEU A 17 3.83 11.65 1.16
C LEU A 17 4.29 11.75 -0.30
N ASN A 18 5.60 11.56 -0.51
CA ASN A 18 6.18 11.49 -1.84
C ASN A 18 6.12 10.05 -2.35
N LEU A 19 5.74 9.89 -3.62
CA LEU A 19 5.61 8.60 -4.29
C LEU A 19 6.75 8.31 -5.28
N ASP A 20 7.80 9.14 -5.28
CA ASP A 20 8.91 9.08 -6.25
C ASP A 20 9.66 7.71 -6.26
N THR A 21 9.55 6.91 -5.21
CA THR A 21 10.17 5.58 -5.08
C THR A 21 9.27 4.41 -5.50
N PHE A 22 8.00 4.67 -5.81
CA PHE A 22 7.02 3.64 -6.18
C PHE A 22 6.95 3.48 -7.69
N THR A 23 6.52 2.31 -8.17
CA THR A 23 6.20 2.15 -9.60
C THR A 23 4.96 2.99 -9.94
N PRO A 24 4.78 3.40 -11.21
CA PRO A 24 3.60 4.17 -11.61
C PRO A 24 2.28 3.49 -11.23
N GLU A 25 2.20 2.15 -11.39
CA GLU A 25 1.01 1.37 -11.07
C GLU A 25 0.72 1.40 -9.57
N ALA A 26 1.76 1.24 -8.74
CA ALA A 26 1.63 1.31 -7.29
C ALA A 26 1.27 2.72 -6.82
N ALA A 27 1.86 3.76 -7.43
CA ALA A 27 1.53 5.15 -7.14
C ALA A 27 0.07 5.46 -7.46
N ASP A 28 -0.46 4.98 -8.59
CA ASP A 28 -1.86 5.14 -8.96
C ASP A 28 -2.81 4.40 -8.01
N GLU A 29 -2.45 3.20 -7.55
CA GLU A 29 -3.25 2.46 -6.57
C GLU A 29 -3.26 3.17 -5.20
N ILE A 30 -2.10 3.70 -4.77
CA ILE A 30 -1.99 4.48 -3.53
C ILE A 30 -2.86 5.74 -3.61
N LYS A 31 -2.80 6.50 -4.71
CA LYS A 31 -3.67 7.67 -4.93
C LYS A 31 -5.14 7.27 -4.84
N LYS A 32 -5.59 6.28 -5.61
CA LYS A 32 -6.98 5.79 -5.57
C LYS A 32 -7.44 5.36 -4.18
N THR A 33 -6.53 4.83 -3.36
CA THR A 33 -6.86 4.29 -2.04
C THR A 33 -6.91 5.35 -0.95
N PHE A 34 -6.09 6.40 -1.05
CA PHE A 34 -5.84 7.33 0.06
C PHE A 34 -6.06 8.81 -0.26
N GLU A 35 -6.17 9.18 -1.54
CA GLU A 35 -6.35 10.56 -1.96
C GLU A 35 -7.70 11.08 -1.45
N ASP A 36 -7.69 12.27 -0.85
CA ASP A 36 -8.85 12.95 -0.27
C ASP A 36 -9.61 12.16 0.82
N GLN A 37 -9.02 11.10 1.40
CA GLN A 37 -9.64 10.37 2.49
C GLN A 37 -9.31 10.99 3.86
N ASP A 38 -10.35 11.11 4.69
CA ASP A 38 -10.23 11.39 6.12
C ASP A 38 -10.31 10.06 6.89
N ILE A 39 -9.15 9.50 7.22
CA ILE A 39 -9.02 8.15 7.78
C ILE A 39 -8.66 8.27 9.26
N LYS A 40 -9.32 7.50 10.13
CA LYS A 40 -8.90 7.41 11.53
C LYS A 40 -7.61 6.61 11.63
N LEU A 41 -6.70 7.00 12.54
CA LEU A 41 -5.45 6.26 12.79
C LEU A 41 -5.67 4.76 13.01
N ILE A 42 -6.73 4.38 13.73
CA ILE A 42 -7.04 2.95 13.96
C ILE A 42 -7.39 2.22 12.66
N GLU A 43 -8.10 2.88 11.73
CA GLU A 43 -8.44 2.34 10.42
C GLU A 43 -7.18 2.24 9.53
N LEU A 44 -6.29 3.23 9.60
CA LEU A 44 -5.01 3.20 8.89
C LEU A 44 -4.13 2.04 9.40
N ILE A 45 -4.03 1.86 10.71
CA ILE A 45 -3.28 0.76 11.33
C ILE A 45 -3.90 -0.59 10.93
N GLN A 46 -5.22 -0.73 10.98
CA GLN A 46 -5.90 -1.95 10.57
C GLN A 46 -5.66 -2.26 9.08
N LYS A 47 -5.77 -1.27 8.19
CA LYS A 47 -5.45 -1.42 6.75
C LYS A 47 -4.01 -1.91 6.55
N TYR A 48 -3.05 -1.36 7.29
CA TYR A 48 -1.66 -1.82 7.23
C TYR A 48 -1.51 -3.27 7.70
N LEU A 49 -2.09 -3.64 8.84
CA LEU A 49 -2.04 -5.01 9.36
C LEU A 49 -2.67 -6.02 8.37
N SER A 50 -3.80 -5.68 7.76
CA SER A 50 -4.42 -6.48 6.71
C SER A 50 -3.49 -6.65 5.50
N LYS A 51 -2.83 -5.58 5.04
CA LYS A 51 -1.87 -5.67 3.93
C LYS A 51 -0.66 -6.54 4.26
N VAL A 52 -0.14 -6.48 5.49
CA VAL A 52 0.93 -7.39 5.95
C VAL A 52 0.47 -8.85 5.91
N GLN A 53 -0.76 -9.14 6.34
CA GLN A 53 -1.34 -10.49 6.25
C GLN A 53 -1.47 -10.95 4.79
N GLU A 54 -2.06 -10.13 3.91
CA GLU A 54 -2.20 -10.42 2.47
C GLU A 54 -0.84 -10.75 1.83
N CYS A 55 0.19 -9.94 2.10
CA CYS A 55 1.54 -10.20 1.59
C CYS A 55 2.12 -11.53 2.12
N SER A 56 1.85 -11.87 3.38
CA SER A 56 2.27 -13.16 3.95
C SER A 56 1.60 -14.33 3.24
N GLU A 57 0.30 -14.24 2.99
CA GLU A 57 -0.48 -15.26 2.28
C GLU A 57 -0.01 -15.43 0.83
N LEU A 58 0.17 -14.31 0.10
CA LEU A 58 0.69 -14.32 -1.27
C LEU A 58 2.10 -14.93 -1.34
N ASN A 59 2.98 -14.61 -0.40
CA ASN A 59 4.31 -15.22 -0.33
C ASN A 59 4.25 -16.74 -0.08
N ASN A 60 3.33 -17.21 0.76
CA ASN A 60 3.14 -18.64 1.00
C ASN A 60 2.59 -19.35 -0.24
N GLN A 61 1.65 -18.73 -0.95
CA GLN A 61 1.15 -19.25 -2.22
C GLN A 61 2.26 -19.32 -3.27
N LEU A 62 3.07 -18.27 -3.41
CA LEU A 62 4.20 -18.25 -4.33
C LEU A 62 5.20 -19.38 -4.03
N LYS A 63 5.57 -19.56 -2.75
CA LYS A 63 6.44 -20.68 -2.33
C LYS A 63 5.84 -22.03 -2.71
N SER A 64 4.53 -22.21 -2.50
CA SER A 64 3.82 -23.44 -2.88
C SER A 64 3.84 -23.69 -4.38
N LEU A 65 3.69 -22.64 -5.20
CA LEU A 65 3.77 -22.73 -6.66
C LEU A 65 5.19 -23.08 -7.13
N LEU A 66 6.21 -22.45 -6.56
CA LEU A 66 7.61 -22.71 -6.90
C LEU A 66 8.01 -24.16 -6.61
N GLN A 67 7.51 -24.76 -5.52
CA GLN A 67 7.74 -26.18 -5.20
C GLN A 67 7.15 -27.15 -6.23
N LYS A 68 6.18 -26.70 -7.04
CA LYS A 68 5.51 -27.53 -8.05
C LYS A 68 6.17 -27.45 -9.43
N ILE A 69 7.16 -26.58 -9.63
CA ILE A 69 7.91 -26.50 -10.88
C ILE A 69 8.98 -27.61 -10.85
N PRO A 70 8.91 -28.63 -11.73
CA PRO A 70 9.94 -29.66 -11.82
C PRO A 70 11.27 -29.01 -12.21
N SER A 71 12.37 -29.45 -11.59
CA SER A 71 13.73 -29.02 -11.94
C SER A 71 14.12 -29.42 -13.35
#